data_AF-A0A2E5W3M2-F1
#
_entry.id   AF-A0A2E5W3M2-F1
#
_cell.length_a   1.000
_cell.length_b   1.000
_cell.length_c   1.000
_cell.angle_alpha   90.00
_cell.angle_beta   90.00
_cell.angle_gamma   90.00
#
_symmetry.space_group_name_H-M   'P 1'
#
loop_
_entity.id
_entity.type
_entity.pdbx_description
1 polymer ?
#
loop_
_entity_poly.entity_id
_entity_poly.type
_entity_poly.pdbx_seq_one_letter_code
_entity_poly.pdbx_strand_id
1 'polypeptide(L)'
;MIRLIKIYSLESLFITCIILIGILFFTYNNIFNSGWLYYQSPKSWFDEPINHYSIIHFLEYGIFSFIKWVTLKSVLLISFLWEILELCIPYEWARESWANKVFDVILNLLGFYGFRKIMKRR
;
A
#
# COMPACT_ATOMS: atom_id res chain seq x y z
N MET A 1 26.40 28.73 -11.39
CA MET A 1 24.96 28.61 -11.06
C MET A 1 24.36 27.38 -11.74
N ILE A 2 24.68 26.17 -11.28
CA ILE A 2 23.98 24.93 -11.71
C ILE A 2 23.88 24.00 -10.49
N ARG A 3 22.92 24.31 -9.60
CA ARG A 3 22.36 23.37 -8.61
C ARG A 3 21.04 22.90 -9.20
N LEU A 4 21.04 21.99 -10.18
CA LEU A 4 19.81 21.60 -10.86
C LEU A 4 19.51 20.11 -10.95
N ILE A 5 20.31 19.24 -10.33
CA ILE A 5 19.96 17.82 -10.26
C ILE A 5 20.17 17.34 -8.82
N LYS A 6 19.16 17.58 -7.96
CA LYS A 6 18.97 16.71 -6.80
C LYS A 6 18.60 15.36 -7.39
N ILE A 7 19.59 14.49 -7.52
CA ILE A 7 19.38 13.07 -7.80
C ILE A 7 18.36 12.59 -6.77
N TYR A 8 17.20 12.10 -7.24
CA TYR A 8 16.17 11.55 -6.38
C TYR A 8 16.81 10.51 -5.45
N SER A 9 16.51 10.58 -4.15
CA SER A 9 16.95 9.55 -3.21
C SER A 9 16.49 8.18 -3.68
N LEU A 10 17.27 7.13 -3.40
CA LEU A 10 16.92 5.75 -3.74
C LEU A 10 15.53 5.38 -3.19
N GLU A 11 15.18 5.90 -2.02
CA GLU A 11 13.84 5.79 -1.41
C GLU A 11 12.75 6.40 -2.29
N SER A 12 12.94 7.63 -2.79
CA SER A 12 11.97 8.27 -3.68
C SER A 12 11.79 7.57 -5.02
N LEU A 13 12.87 7.04 -5.62
CA LEU A 13 12.77 6.24 -6.85
C LEU A 13 11.99 4.95 -6.60
N PHE A 14 12.24 4.29 -5.48
CA PHE A 14 11.56 3.06 -5.10
C PHE A 14 10.05 3.28 -4.87
N ILE A 15 9.68 4.31 -4.13
CA ILE A 15 8.26 4.69 -3.92
C ILE A 15 7.60 5.01 -5.26
N THR A 16 8.29 5.76 -6.12
CA THR A 16 7.77 6.13 -7.45
C THR A 16 7.53 4.88 -8.29
N CYS A 17 8.44 3.89 -8.26
CA CYS A 17 8.25 2.62 -8.95
C CYS A 17 7.03 1.85 -8.41
N ILE A 18 6.84 1.76 -7.08
CA ILE A 18 5.66 1.09 -6.50
C ILE A 18 4.37 1.78 -6.94
N ILE A 19 4.33 3.11 -6.87
CA ILE A 19 3.15 3.89 -7.28
C ILE A 19 2.90 3.69 -8.79
N LEU A 20 3.93 3.73 -9.62
CA LEU A 20 3.81 3.48 -11.06
C LEU A 20 3.32 2.06 -11.36
N ILE A 21 3.80 1.05 -10.64
CA ILE A 21 3.31 -0.33 -10.77
C ILE A 21 1.84 -0.41 -10.37
N GLY A 22 1.44 0.23 -9.26
CA GLY A 22 0.03 0.32 -8.84
C GLY A 22 -0.84 1.00 -9.90
N ILE A 23 -0.38 2.10 -10.47
CA ILE A 23 -1.07 2.82 -11.56
C ILE A 23 -1.12 1.98 -12.85
N LEU A 24 -0.05 1.27 -13.19
CA LEU A 24 -0.01 0.39 -14.36
C LEU A 24 -0.96 -0.79 -14.19
N PHE A 25 -0.94 -1.44 -13.03
CA PHE A 25 -1.88 -2.50 -12.67
C PHE A 25 -3.32 -1.99 -12.75
N PHE A 26 -3.57 -0.82 -12.17
CA PHE A 26 -4.86 -0.16 -12.22
C PHE A 26 -5.32 0.11 -13.66
N THR A 27 -4.45 0.73 -14.48
CA THR A 27 -4.72 1.08 -15.87
C THR A 27 -4.96 -0.18 -16.71
N TYR A 28 -4.16 -1.23 -16.50
CA TYR A 28 -4.33 -2.54 -17.16
C TYR A 28 -5.72 -3.12 -16.89
N ASN A 29 -6.14 -3.13 -15.63
CA ASN A 29 -7.47 -3.64 -15.25
C ASN A 29 -8.62 -2.80 -15.83
N ASN A 30 -8.48 -1.48 -15.91
CA ASN A 30 -9.52 -0.60 -16.47
C ASN A 30 -9.60 -0.69 -18.00
N ILE A 31 -8.47 -0.75 -18.70
CA ILE A 31 -8.45 -0.92 -20.17
C ILE A 31 -9.12 -2.23 -20.56
N PHE A 32 -8.88 -3.31 -19.81
CA PHE A 32 -9.42 -4.64 -20.14
C PHE A 32 -10.91 -4.80 -19.76
N ASN A 33 -11.39 -4.11 -18.73
CA ASN A 33 -12.79 -4.19 -18.26
C ASN A 33 -13.71 -3.07 -18.76
N SER A 34 -13.28 -2.28 -19.75
CA SER A 34 -14.08 -1.30 -20.51
C SER A 34 -14.96 -0.34 -19.68
N GLY A 35 -14.51 0.04 -18.48
CA GLY A 35 -15.17 1.01 -17.61
C GLY A 35 -14.25 2.20 -17.30
N TRP A 36 -14.79 3.41 -17.39
CA TRP A 36 -14.22 4.60 -16.75
C TRP A 36 -14.02 4.35 -15.24
N LEU A 37 -13.16 5.14 -14.57
CA LEU A 37 -12.93 5.14 -13.11
C LEU A 37 -14.24 4.88 -12.32
N TYR A 38 -14.55 3.62 -12.02
CA TYR A 38 -15.80 3.28 -11.35
C TYR A 38 -15.48 3.11 -9.88
N TYR A 39 -15.89 4.09 -9.08
CA TYR A 39 -15.82 3.99 -7.64
C TYR A 39 -16.65 2.79 -7.18
N GLN A 40 -16.00 1.85 -6.52
CA GLN A 40 -16.60 0.68 -5.89
C GLN A 40 -16.71 0.97 -4.40
N SER A 41 -17.93 1.20 -3.93
CA SER A 41 -18.15 1.42 -2.50
C SER A 41 -17.79 0.16 -1.70
N PRO A 42 -17.13 0.32 -0.53
CA PRO A 42 -16.97 -0.74 0.46
C PRO A 42 -18.28 -1.48 0.74
N LYS A 43 -18.19 -2.79 0.99
CA LYS A 43 -19.39 -3.63 1.26
C LYS A 43 -20.16 -3.17 2.49
N SER A 44 -19.44 -2.70 3.50
CA SER A 44 -20.02 -2.17 4.73
C SER A 44 -19.04 -1.26 5.45
N TRP A 45 -19.48 -0.69 6.57
CA TRP A 45 -18.61 0.16 7.39
C TRP A 45 -17.70 -0.63 8.32
N PHE A 46 -18.19 -1.73 8.90
CA PHE A 46 -17.52 -2.38 10.05
C PHE A 46 -17.42 -3.91 9.97
N ASP A 47 -17.97 -4.55 8.94
CA ASP A 47 -17.91 -6.01 8.89
C ASP A 47 -16.48 -6.49 8.59
N GLU A 48 -16.07 -7.58 9.23
CA GLU A 48 -14.78 -8.24 8.97
C GLU A 48 -13.59 -7.25 8.92
N PRO A 49 -13.31 -6.52 10.02
CA PRO A 49 -12.29 -5.48 10.06
C PRO A 49 -10.86 -6.03 9.89
N ILE A 50 -10.67 -7.35 9.94
CA ILE A 50 -9.40 -8.02 9.65
C ILE A 50 -9.76 -9.29 8.91
N ASN A 51 -9.14 -9.52 7.76
CA ASN A 51 -9.30 -10.75 6.98
C ASN A 51 -7.94 -11.41 6.73
N HIS A 52 -7.88 -12.42 5.85
CA HIS A 52 -6.63 -13.09 5.53
C HIS A 52 -5.66 -12.21 4.72
N TYR A 53 -6.15 -11.27 3.91
CA TYR A 53 -5.31 -10.28 3.21
C TYR A 53 -4.64 -9.34 4.20
N SER A 54 -5.33 -8.90 5.26
CA SER A 54 -4.76 -8.10 6.35
C SER A 54 -3.55 -8.78 7.01
N ILE A 55 -3.58 -10.12 7.15
CA ILE A 55 -2.47 -10.90 7.71
C ILE A 55 -1.30 -10.97 6.72
N ILE A 56 -1.59 -11.15 5.43
CA ILE A 56 -0.59 -11.13 4.36
C ILE A 56 0.10 -9.76 4.35
N HIS A 57 -0.67 -8.68 4.36
CA HIS A 57 -0.24 -7.29 4.44
C HIS A 57 0.72 -7.07 5.62
N PHE A 58 0.34 -7.51 6.83
CA PHE A 58 1.23 -7.45 8.00
C PHE A 58 2.59 -8.13 7.77
N LEU A 59 2.60 -9.34 7.19
CA LEU A 59 3.82 -10.10 6.92
C LEU A 59 4.66 -9.46 5.81
N GLU A 60 4.03 -9.01 4.74
CA GLU A 60 4.69 -8.34 3.62
C GLU A 60 5.41 -7.08 4.08
N TYR A 61 4.74 -6.22 4.85
CA TYR A 61 5.37 -5.01 5.39
C TYR A 61 6.39 -5.32 6.49
N GLY A 62 6.21 -6.42 7.21
CA GLY A 62 7.23 -6.98 8.11
C GLY A 62 8.52 -7.33 7.36
N ILE A 63 8.42 -8.06 6.24
CA ILE A 63 9.57 -8.39 5.38
C ILE A 63 10.13 -7.12 4.72
N PHE A 64 9.26 -6.22 4.26
CA PHE A 64 9.66 -4.96 3.66
C PHE A 64 10.50 -4.09 4.61
N SER A 65 10.33 -4.27 5.93
CA SER A 65 11.15 -3.60 6.94
C SER A 65 12.64 -3.94 6.92
N PHE A 66 13.05 -5.07 6.30
CA PHE A 66 14.46 -5.43 6.12
C PHE A 66 15.22 -4.42 5.24
N ILE A 67 14.50 -3.65 4.41
CA ILE A 67 15.09 -2.64 3.54
C ILE A 67 15.43 -1.38 4.35
N LYS A 68 16.73 -1.15 4.58
CA LYS A 68 17.22 -0.13 5.53
C LYS A 68 16.80 1.31 5.20
N TRP A 69 16.73 1.67 3.93
CA TRP A 69 16.39 3.04 3.49
C TRP A 69 14.89 3.33 3.47
N VAL A 70 14.01 2.34 3.66
CA VAL A 70 12.56 2.58 3.73
C VAL A 70 12.20 3.15 5.09
N THR A 71 11.45 4.25 5.13
CA THR A 71 10.97 4.86 6.37
C THR A 71 9.52 4.49 6.68
N LEU A 72 9.11 4.66 7.95
CA LEU A 72 7.71 4.51 8.37
C LEU A 72 6.76 5.45 7.60
N LYS A 73 7.24 6.63 7.20
CA LYS A 73 6.46 7.59 6.40
C LYS A 73 6.14 7.04 5.02
N SER A 74 7.12 6.38 4.41
CA SER A 74 6.98 5.75 3.09
C SER A 74 5.99 4.58 3.13
N VAL A 75 6.03 3.80 4.21
CA VAL A 75 5.03 2.74 4.46
C VAL A 75 3.62 3.34 4.59
N LEU A 76 3.44 4.35 5.44
CA LEU A 76 2.14 5.00 5.62
C LEU A 76 1.58 5.52 4.28
N LEU A 77 2.41 6.17 3.48
CA LEU A 77 2.02 6.70 2.17
C LEU A 77 1.58 5.59 1.22
N ILE A 78 2.37 4.52 1.09
CA ILE A 78 2.06 3.41 0.19
C ILE A 78 0.78 2.69 0.66
N SER A 79 0.65 2.40 1.95
CA SER A 79 -0.55 1.74 2.50
C SER A 79 -1.80 2.57 2.21
N PHE A 80 -1.76 3.88 2.46
CA PHE A 80 -2.93 4.73 2.19
C PHE A 80 -3.25 4.84 0.69
N LEU A 81 -2.23 4.95 -0.17
CA LEU A 81 -2.44 4.98 -1.62
C LEU A 81 -3.02 3.67 -2.15
N TRP A 82 -2.59 2.54 -1.59
CA TRP A 82 -3.13 1.23 -1.95
C TRP A 82 -4.61 1.11 -1.62
N GLU A 83 -5.01 1.49 -0.40
CA GLU A 83 -6.43 1.49 0.00
C GLU A 83 -7.30 2.37 -0.91
N ILE A 84 -6.78 3.51 -1.37
CA ILE A 84 -7.48 4.38 -2.33
C ILE A 84 -7.59 3.71 -3.70
N LEU A 85 -6.53 3.06 -4.17
CA LEU A 85 -6.54 2.37 -5.46
C LEU A 85 -7.58 1.24 -5.47
N GLU A 86 -7.71 0.51 -4.35
CA GLU A 86 -8.71 -0.55 -4.20
C GLU A 86 -10.15 -0.07 -4.39
N LEU A 87 -10.46 1.17 -4.00
CA LEU A 87 -11.79 1.77 -4.23
C LEU A 87 -12.14 1.90 -5.71
N CYS A 88 -11.17 1.76 -6.61
CA CYS A 88 -11.37 1.83 -8.05
C CYS A 88 -11.16 0.46 -8.73
N ILE A 89 -10.83 -0.58 -7.98
CA ILE A 89 -10.57 -1.93 -8.51
C ILE A 89 -11.89 -2.73 -8.55
N PRO A 90 -12.32 -3.24 -9.72
CA PRO A 90 -13.60 -3.94 -9.87
C PRO A 90 -13.50 -5.42 -9.48
N TYR A 91 -12.82 -5.74 -8.38
CA TYR A 91 -12.72 -7.11 -7.87
C TYR A 91 -13.31 -7.22 -6.46
N GLU A 92 -13.97 -8.34 -6.19
CA GLU A 92 -14.66 -8.58 -4.91
C GLU A 92 -13.73 -8.61 -3.70
N TRP A 93 -12.45 -8.93 -3.90
CA TRP A 93 -11.42 -8.88 -2.85
C TRP A 93 -11.06 -7.45 -2.47
N ALA A 94 -11.18 -6.46 -3.38
CA ALA A 94 -10.89 -5.05 -3.08
C ALA A 94 -12.07 -4.35 -2.39
N ARG A 95 -13.28 -4.96 -2.46
CA ARG A 95 -14.54 -4.45 -1.90
C ARG A 95 -14.72 -4.82 -0.43
N GLU A 96 -13.69 -4.60 0.38
CA GLU A 96 -13.71 -4.86 1.82
C GLU A 96 -14.46 -3.75 2.58
N SER A 97 -14.64 -3.89 3.89
CA SER A 97 -15.28 -2.85 4.70
C SER A 97 -14.36 -1.66 4.94
N TRP A 98 -14.92 -0.49 5.26
CA TRP A 98 -14.11 0.66 5.66
C TRP A 98 -13.21 0.37 6.86
N ALA A 99 -13.71 -0.39 7.84
CA ALA A 99 -12.92 -0.80 8.98
C ALA A 99 -11.72 -1.66 8.56
N ASN A 100 -11.91 -2.60 7.63
CA ASN A 100 -10.81 -3.42 7.12
C ASN A 100 -9.68 -2.57 6.52
N LYS A 101 -10.01 -1.66 5.61
CA LYS A 101 -9.04 -0.73 4.99
C LYS A 101 -8.23 0.07 6.01
N VAL A 102 -8.90 0.54 7.07
CA VAL A 102 -8.22 1.25 8.18
C VAL A 102 -7.29 0.32 8.95
N PHE A 103 -7.73 -0.89 9.25
CA PHE A 103 -6.93 -1.90 9.94
C PHE A 103 -5.75 -2.38 9.11
N ASP A 104 -5.88 -2.47 7.79
CA ASP A 104 -4.79 -2.79 6.88
C ASP A 104 -3.66 -1.76 6.93
N VAL A 105 -4.00 -0.46 6.93
CA VAL A 105 -3.01 0.60 7.15
C VAL A 105 -2.33 0.45 8.52
N ILE A 106 -3.10 0.16 9.58
CA ILE A 106 -2.56 -0.03 10.93
C ILE A 106 -1.62 -1.25 10.98
N LEU A 107 -2.05 -2.39 10.42
CA LEU A 107 -1.31 -3.64 10.42
C LEU A 107 -0.04 -3.55 9.59
N ASN A 108 -0.08 -2.84 8.46
CA ASN A 108 1.11 -2.55 7.66
C ASN A 108 2.17 -1.78 8.46
N LEU A 109 1.76 -0.75 9.21
CA LEU A 109 2.65 0.01 10.08
C LEU A 109 3.19 -0.85 11.23
N LEU A 110 2.34 -1.66 11.85
CA LEU A 110 2.72 -2.54 12.96
C LEU A 110 3.70 -3.64 12.51
N GLY A 111 3.44 -4.28 11.37
CA GLY A 111 4.32 -5.27 10.76
C GLY A 111 5.68 -4.68 10.48
N PHE A 112 5.71 -3.54 9.78
CA PHE A 112 6.95 -2.84 9.48
C PHE A 112 7.72 -2.44 10.73
N TYR A 113 7.07 -1.77 11.69
CA TYR A 113 7.72 -1.30 12.91
C TYR A 113 8.20 -2.46 13.80
N GLY A 114 7.39 -3.51 13.95
CA GLY A 114 7.69 -4.68 14.77
C GLY A 114 8.94 -5.41 14.27
N PHE A 115 8.97 -5.75 13.00
CA PHE A 115 10.11 -6.45 12.39
C PHE A 115 11.38 -5.59 12.39
N ARG A 116 11.24 -4.28 12.11
CA ARG A 116 12.34 -3.31 12.20
C ARG A 116 12.97 -3.28 13.59
N LYS A 117 12.13 -3.32 14.64
CA LYS A 117 12.59 -3.31 16.03
C LYS A 117 13.31 -4.61 16.40
N ILE A 118 12.84 -5.75 15.90
CA ILE A 118 13.50 -7.05 16.07
C ILE A 118 14.89 -7.03 15.44
N MET A 119 15.03 -6.48 14.23
CA MET A 119 16.33 -6.36 13.57
C MET A 119 17.30 -5.47 14.32
N LYS A 120 16.87 -4.32 14.84
CA LYS A 120 17.75 -3.39 15.59
C LYS A 120 18.22 -3.94 16.93
N ARG A 121 17.59 -5.01 17.43
CA ARG A 121 17.98 -5.71 18.67
C ARG A 121 19.04 -6.78 18.44
N ARG A 122 19.37 -7.11 17.19
CA ARG A 122 20.50 -7.96 16.80
C ARG A 122 21.66 -7.09 16.35
#